data_AF-A0A0S8G9N6-F1
#
_entry.id   AF-A0A0S8G9N6-F1
#
_cell.length_a   1.000
_cell.length_b   1.000
_cell.length_c   1.000
_cell.angle_alpha   90.00
_cell.angle_beta   90.00
_cell.angle_gamma   90.00
#
_symmetry.space_group_name_H-M   'P 1'
#
loop_
_entity.id
_entity.type
_entity.pdbx_description
1 polymer ?
#
loop_
_entity_poly.entity_id
_entity_poly.type
_entity_poly.pdbx_seq_one_letter_code
_entity_poly.pdbx_strand_id
1 'polypeptide(L)'
;MTNLHFNYKDVFRAGRLGFSAKKMWVAFLGFLFAFIGYGILGYLAYMAAGIDIGDIWDLFRVVPMYPTGLPWYSWLIWAVGLLWWICVALLAGVAVSKITYEQLKGDEFYEIKEAIKFSLKSGRSAILAPLVLILFIIALIVMGLILALITLIP
;
A
#
# COMPACT_ATOMS: atom_id res chain seq x y z
N MET A 1 -9.37 -28.51 8.16
CA MET A 1 -8.83 -28.09 6.85
C MET A 1 -9.96 -27.78 5.90
N THR A 2 -9.85 -26.66 5.18
CA THR A 2 -10.88 -26.23 4.24
C THR A 2 -10.75 -27.04 2.95
N ASN A 3 -11.73 -27.87 2.59
CA ASN A 3 -11.68 -28.63 1.32
C ASN A 3 -11.84 -27.68 0.13
N LEU A 4 -10.79 -27.53 -0.69
CA LEU A 4 -10.81 -26.77 -1.94
C LEU A 4 -11.19 -27.71 -3.09
N HIS A 5 -12.06 -27.24 -3.98
CA HIS A 5 -12.52 -27.99 -5.15
C HIS A 5 -11.72 -27.69 -6.43
N PHE A 6 -10.85 -26.67 -6.40
CA PHE A 6 -10.05 -26.16 -7.50
C PHE A 6 -10.86 -25.89 -8.77
N ASN A 7 -12.06 -25.33 -8.61
CA ASN A 7 -12.94 -24.93 -9.69
C ASN A 7 -13.61 -23.57 -9.40
N TYR A 8 -14.51 -23.12 -10.27
CA TYR A 8 -15.20 -21.83 -10.15
C TYR A 8 -15.92 -21.64 -8.80
N LYS A 9 -16.33 -22.71 -8.10
CA LYS A 9 -16.99 -22.61 -6.79
C LYS A 9 -16.09 -21.99 -5.73
N ASP A 10 -14.78 -22.21 -5.85
CA ASP A 10 -13.81 -21.63 -4.91
C ASP A 10 -13.62 -20.13 -5.12
N VAL A 11 -13.89 -19.59 -6.32
CA VAL A 11 -13.86 -18.14 -6.59
C VAL A 11 -14.94 -17.44 -5.77
N PHE A 12 -16.18 -17.96 -5.78
CA PHE A 12 -17.26 -17.42 -4.95
C PHE A 12 -17.00 -17.64 -3.45
N ARG A 13 -16.43 -18.79 -3.09
CA ARG A 13 -16.06 -19.08 -1.70
C ARG A 13 -14.95 -18.16 -1.20
N ALA A 14 -14.02 -17.74 -2.05
CA ALA A 14 -12.91 -16.86 -1.69
C ALA A 14 -13.42 -15.52 -1.16
N GLY A 15 -14.47 -14.96 -1.75
CA GLY A 15 -15.14 -13.77 -1.22
C GLY A 15 -15.62 -13.96 0.22
N ARG A 16 -16.38 -15.03 0.48
CA ARG A 16 -16.84 -15.37 1.84
C ARG A 16 -15.68 -15.62 2.81
N LEU A 17 -14.61 -16.27 2.37
CA LEU A 17 -13.41 -16.50 3.18
C LEU A 17 -12.69 -15.18 3.49
N GLY A 18 -12.68 -14.22 2.57
CA GLY A 18 -12.11 -12.89 2.77
C GLY A 18 -12.91 -12.02 3.74
N PHE A 19 -14.25 -12.10 3.69
CA PHE A 19 -15.19 -11.37 4.55
C PHE A 19 -15.31 -11.97 5.96
N SER A 20 -14.19 -12.11 6.67
CA SER A 20 -14.19 -12.38 8.12
C SER A 20 -14.03 -11.07 8.88
N ALA A 21 -14.81 -10.89 9.97
CA ALA A 21 -14.69 -9.72 10.85
C ALA A 21 -13.26 -9.49 11.32
N LYS A 22 -12.53 -10.57 11.63
CA LYS A 22 -11.11 -10.55 12.02
C LYS A 22 -10.22 -9.94 10.92
N LYS A 23 -10.43 -10.33 9.66
CA LYS A 23 -9.64 -9.86 8.50
C LYS A 23 -9.96 -8.42 8.16
N MET A 24 -11.24 -8.07 8.17
CA MET A 24 -11.70 -6.68 7.98
C MET A 24 -11.15 -5.77 9.08
N TRP A 25 -11.13 -6.22 10.33
CA TRP A 25 -10.56 -5.45 11.43
C TRP A 25 -9.06 -5.18 11.26
N VAL A 26 -8.29 -6.20 10.85
CA VAL A 26 -6.86 -6.02 10.57
C VAL A 26 -6.61 -5.08 9.39
N ALA A 27 -7.39 -5.21 8.32
CA ALA A 27 -7.31 -4.29 7.18
C ALA A 27 -7.66 -2.86 7.60
N PHE A 28 -8.75 -2.68 8.35
CA PHE A 28 -9.18 -1.38 8.87
C PHE A 28 -8.10 -0.73 9.74
N LEU A 29 -7.53 -1.45 10.72
CA LEU A 29 -6.44 -0.92 11.55
C LEU A 29 -5.21 -0.54 10.73
N GLY A 30 -4.87 -1.35 9.72
CA GLY A 30 -3.80 -1.05 8.78
C GLY A 30 -4.05 0.25 8.02
N PHE A 31 -5.24 0.41 7.44
CA PHE A 31 -5.61 1.65 6.73
C PHE A 31 -5.71 2.86 7.66
N LEU A 32 -6.19 2.67 8.89
CA LEU A 32 -6.24 3.75 9.89
C LEU A 32 -4.83 4.22 10.25
N PHE A 33 -3.89 3.31 10.46
CA PHE A 33 -2.50 3.66 10.74
C PHE A 33 -1.80 4.31 9.54
N ALA A 34 -2.07 3.81 8.33
CA ALA A 34 -1.60 4.41 7.08
C ALA A 34 -2.13 5.85 6.95
N PHE A 35 -3.42 6.05 7.23
CA PHE A 35 -4.11 7.33 7.15
C PHE A 35 -3.57 8.34 8.17
N ILE A 36 -3.39 7.96 9.43
CA ILE A 36 -2.84 8.84 10.46
C ILE A 36 -1.41 9.28 10.08
N GLY A 37 -0.55 8.34 9.68
CA GLY A 37 0.82 8.69 9.28
C GLY A 37 0.88 9.56 8.03
N TYR A 38 0.02 9.30 7.03
CA TYR A 38 -0.13 10.17 5.86
C TYR A 38 -0.59 11.57 6.27
N GLY A 39 -1.60 11.68 7.13
CA GLY A 39 -2.13 12.96 7.61
C GLY A 39 -1.04 13.79 8.29
N ILE A 40 -0.29 13.19 9.22
CA ILE A 40 0.83 13.87 9.90
C ILE A 40 1.88 14.35 8.88
N LEU A 41 2.33 13.49 7.97
CA LEU A 41 3.33 13.86 6.97
C LEU A 41 2.81 14.90 5.97
N GLY A 42 1.53 14.86 5.62
CA GLY A 42 0.89 15.86 4.78
C GLY A 42 0.83 17.23 5.46
N TYR A 43 0.43 17.31 6.73
CA TYR A 43 0.47 18.56 7.49
C TYR A 43 1.90 19.11 7.58
N LEU A 44 2.88 18.25 7.85
CA LEU A 44 4.29 18.65 7.88
C LEU A 44 4.77 19.18 6.51
N ALA A 45 4.29 18.62 5.40
CA ALA A 45 4.64 19.10 4.06
C ALA A 45 4.16 20.55 3.82
N TYR A 46 2.92 20.86 4.21
CA TYR A 46 2.36 22.22 4.08
C TYR A 46 2.99 23.20 5.07
N MET A 47 3.23 22.79 6.31
CA MET A 47 3.94 23.61 7.29
C MET A 47 5.36 23.94 6.84
N ALA A 48 6.05 22.98 6.21
CA ALA A 48 7.38 23.22 5.64
C ALA A 48 7.34 24.32 4.57
N ALA A 49 6.24 24.47 3.84
CA ALA A 49 6.06 25.54 2.87
C ALA A 49 5.69 26.90 3.48
N GLY A 50 5.58 26.99 4.81
CA GLY A 50 5.25 28.22 5.53
C GLY A 50 3.75 28.51 5.66
N ILE A 51 2.89 27.52 5.42
CA ILE A 51 1.43 27.66 5.57
C ILE A 51 1.02 27.34 7.01
N ASP A 52 0.15 28.17 7.59
CA ASP A 52 -0.34 27.97 8.95
C ASP A 52 -1.24 26.72 9.06
N ILE A 53 -1.22 26.08 10.23
CA ILE A 53 -2.04 24.89 10.50
C ILE A 53 -3.54 25.20 10.37
N GLY A 54 -3.97 26.42 10.76
CA GLY A 54 -5.35 26.86 10.61
C GLY A 54 -5.80 26.87 9.15
N ASP A 55 -4.98 27.43 8.27
CA ASP A 55 -5.26 27.49 6.84
C ASP A 55 -5.29 26.09 6.20
N ILE A 56 -4.37 25.20 6.61
CA ILE A 56 -4.36 23.80 6.17
C ILE A 56 -5.64 23.09 6.61
N TRP A 57 -6.07 23.30 7.86
CA TRP A 57 -7.26 22.69 8.41
C TRP A 57 -8.52 23.18 7.70
N ASP A 58 -8.62 24.47 7.41
CA ASP A 58 -9.79 25.02 6.74
C ASP A 58 -9.93 24.53 5.30
N LEU A 59 -8.81 24.33 4.60
CA LEU A 59 -8.80 23.85 3.22
C LEU A 59 -8.96 22.32 3.11
N PHE A 60 -8.18 21.56 3.88
CA PHE A 60 -8.03 20.11 3.68
C PHE A 60 -8.63 19.24 4.79
N ARG A 61 -8.87 19.82 5.97
CA ARG A 61 -9.34 19.09 7.16
C ARG A 61 -8.45 17.86 7.42
N VAL A 62 -9.00 16.66 7.27
CA VAL A 62 -8.33 15.41 7.64
C VAL A 62 -7.41 14.88 6.52
N VAL A 63 -7.57 15.35 5.28
CA VAL A 63 -6.85 14.77 4.12
C VAL A 63 -6.13 15.88 3.35
N PRO A 64 -4.89 16.23 3.75
CA PRO A 64 -4.04 17.15 3.01
C PRO A 64 -3.73 16.59 1.61
N MET A 65 -4.52 17.02 0.63
CA MET A 65 -4.42 16.57 -0.77
C MET A 65 -3.19 17.19 -1.46
N TYR A 66 -3.01 16.84 -2.75
CA TYR A 66 -1.84 17.18 -3.55
C TYR A 66 -1.45 18.68 -3.44
N PRO A 67 -0.20 18.98 -3.04
CA PRO A 67 0.27 20.34 -2.89
C PRO A 67 0.55 21.02 -4.24
N THR A 68 -0.45 21.71 -4.79
CA THR A 68 -0.25 22.57 -5.98
C THR A 68 0.52 23.84 -5.60
N GLY A 69 1.65 24.09 -6.25
CA GLY A 69 2.41 25.33 -6.08
C GLY A 69 3.32 25.38 -4.84
N LEU A 70 3.53 24.26 -4.14
CA LEU A 70 4.49 24.21 -3.04
C LEU A 70 5.95 24.07 -3.53
N PRO A 71 6.93 24.50 -2.71
CA PRO A 71 8.34 24.23 -2.95
C PRO A 71 8.65 22.73 -3.08
N TRP A 72 9.72 22.42 -3.81
CA TRP A 72 10.13 21.02 -4.11
C TRP A 72 10.36 20.17 -2.85
N TYR A 73 10.82 20.76 -1.75
CA TYR A 73 11.10 20.04 -0.51
C TYR A 73 9.81 19.62 0.22
N SER A 74 8.78 20.47 0.20
CA SER A 74 7.44 20.13 0.71
C SER A 74 6.82 18.99 -0.09
N TRP A 75 7.02 19.00 -1.41
CA TRP A 75 6.59 17.90 -2.27
C TRP A 75 7.26 16.58 -1.88
N LEU A 76 8.56 16.60 -1.55
CA LEU A 76 9.29 15.40 -1.10
C LEU A 76 8.70 14.84 0.20
N ILE A 77 8.40 15.69 1.19
CA ILE A 77 7.76 15.28 2.44
C ILE A 77 6.38 14.65 2.19
N TRP A 78 5.56 15.27 1.33
CA TRP A 78 4.26 14.73 0.96
C TRP A 78 4.37 13.38 0.25
N ALA A 79 5.34 13.23 -0.68
CA ALA A 79 5.61 11.98 -1.37
C ALA A 79 6.03 10.87 -0.39
N VAL A 80 6.81 11.18 0.64
CA VAL A 80 7.13 10.24 1.73
C VAL A 80 5.87 9.84 2.49
N GLY A 81 4.94 10.77 2.74
CA GLY A 81 3.61 10.46 3.29
C GLY A 81 2.83 9.46 2.44
N LEU A 82 2.82 9.65 1.12
CA LEU A 82 2.16 8.73 0.20
C LEU A 82 2.83 7.34 0.20
N LEU A 83 4.16 7.30 0.16
CA LEU A 83 4.92 6.04 0.25
C LEU A 83 4.68 5.31 1.56
N TRP A 84 4.60 6.03 2.68
CA TRP A 84 4.22 5.48 3.97
C TRP A 84 2.86 4.79 3.89
N TRP A 85 1.85 5.50 3.36
CA TRP A 85 0.50 4.96 3.24
C TRP A 85 0.48 3.66 2.43
N ILE A 86 1.14 3.65 1.26
CA ILE A 86 1.25 2.47 0.38
C ILE A 86 1.94 1.32 1.12
N CYS A 87 3.08 1.57 1.76
CA CYS A 87 3.83 0.54 2.49
C CYS A 87 2.97 -0.10 3.59
N VAL A 88 2.30 0.71 4.41
CA VAL A 88 1.44 0.21 5.50
C VAL A 88 0.25 -0.57 4.95
N ALA A 89 -0.40 -0.09 3.88
CA ALA A 89 -1.50 -0.79 3.23
C ALA A 89 -1.08 -2.18 2.70
N LEU A 90 0.09 -2.27 2.06
CA LEU A 90 0.64 -3.55 1.59
C LEU A 90 0.94 -4.50 2.75
N LEU A 91 1.53 -4.00 3.85
CA LEU A 91 1.79 -4.79 5.04
C LEU A 91 0.49 -5.29 5.70
N ALA A 92 -0.56 -4.47 5.75
CA ALA A 92 -1.87 -4.90 6.21
C ALA A 92 -2.44 -6.03 5.33
N GLY A 93 -2.29 -5.91 4.00
CA GLY A 93 -2.64 -6.96 3.05
C GLY A 93 -1.88 -8.28 3.26
N VAL A 94 -0.58 -8.21 3.57
CA VAL A 94 0.24 -9.40 3.93
C VAL A 94 -0.28 -10.05 5.21
N ALA A 95 -0.62 -9.27 6.24
CA ALA A 95 -1.16 -9.80 7.48
C ALA A 95 -2.50 -10.52 7.26
N VAL A 96 -3.41 -9.92 6.48
CA VAL A 96 -4.70 -10.53 6.12
C VAL A 96 -4.51 -11.82 5.30
N SER A 97 -3.56 -11.80 4.37
CA SER A 97 -3.21 -12.98 3.56
C SER A 97 -2.64 -14.10 4.43
N LYS A 98 -1.80 -13.75 5.41
CA LYS A 98 -1.22 -14.72 6.36
C LYS A 98 -2.29 -15.38 7.23
N ILE A 99 -3.25 -14.59 7.76
CA ILE A 99 -4.40 -15.13 8.51
C ILE A 99 -5.19 -16.11 7.63
N THR A 100 -5.45 -15.74 6.37
CA THR A 100 -6.18 -16.59 5.44
C THR A 100 -5.43 -17.87 5.12
N TYR A 101 -4.11 -17.80 4.96
CA TYR A 101 -3.27 -18.95 4.69
C TYR A 101 -3.28 -19.97 5.84
N GLU A 102 -3.14 -19.52 7.08
CA GLU A 102 -3.20 -20.41 8.25
C GLU A 102 -4.61 -20.99 8.46
N GLN A 103 -5.64 -20.19 8.20
CA GLN A 103 -7.02 -20.68 8.19
C GLN A 103 -7.23 -21.81 7.18
N LEU A 104 -6.68 -21.68 5.97
CA LEU A 104 -6.77 -22.73 4.94
C LEU A 104 -6.05 -24.02 5.37
N LYS A 105 -4.93 -23.89 6.11
CA LYS A 105 -4.22 -25.03 6.74
C LYS A 105 -4.98 -25.68 7.89
N GLY A 106 -6.03 -25.06 8.40
CA GLY A 106 -6.87 -25.57 9.47
C GLY A 106 -6.66 -24.89 10.83
N ASP A 107 -5.83 -23.86 10.90
CA ASP A 107 -5.73 -23.00 12.08
C ASP A 107 -6.69 -21.81 11.95
N GLU A 108 -7.93 -22.01 12.40
CA GLU A 108 -8.98 -20.98 12.39
C GLU A 108 -8.70 -19.84 13.40
N PHE A 109 -7.88 -20.11 14.44
CA PHE A 109 -7.67 -19.19 15.56
C PHE A 109 -6.36 -18.40 15.49
N TYR A 110 -5.55 -18.58 14.44
CA TYR A 110 -4.26 -17.90 14.22
C TYR A 110 -4.24 -16.42 14.66
N GLU A 111 -3.35 -16.06 15.59
CA GLU A 111 -3.42 -14.77 16.25
C GLU A 111 -3.13 -13.57 15.33
N ILE A 112 -3.87 -12.47 15.53
CA ILE A 112 -3.64 -11.21 14.80
C ILE A 112 -2.23 -10.67 15.06
N LYS A 113 -1.75 -10.75 16.30
CA LYS A 113 -0.41 -10.25 16.68
C LYS A 113 0.69 -10.99 15.93
N GLU A 114 0.55 -12.30 15.77
CA GLU A 114 1.48 -13.10 14.99
C GLU A 114 1.42 -12.77 13.50
N ALA A 115 0.22 -12.55 12.96
CA ALA A 115 0.06 -12.11 11.57
C ALA A 115 0.75 -10.77 11.28
N ILE A 116 0.61 -9.80 12.18
CA ILE A 116 1.26 -8.49 12.07
C ILE A 116 2.78 -8.64 12.21
N LYS A 117 3.26 -9.40 13.20
CA LYS A 117 4.69 -9.68 13.38
C LYS A 117 5.29 -10.35 12.15
N PHE A 118 4.58 -11.30 11.55
CA PHE A 118 4.97 -11.94 10.30
C PHE A 118 5.03 -10.94 9.15
N SER A 119 4.00 -10.08 9.02
CA SER A 119 3.97 -9.03 7.99
C SER A 119 5.16 -8.08 8.12
N LEU A 120 5.50 -7.62 9.32
CA LEU A 120 6.64 -6.73 9.52
C LEU A 120 8.00 -7.41 9.23
N LYS A 121 8.12 -8.70 9.51
CA LYS A 121 9.35 -9.47 9.28
C LYS A 121 9.55 -9.85 7.81
N SER A 122 8.50 -10.33 7.15
CA SER A 122 8.56 -10.96 5.82
C SER A 122 7.87 -10.13 4.71
N GLY A 123 7.16 -9.07 5.06
CA GLY A 123 6.39 -8.24 4.12
C GLY A 123 7.24 -7.33 3.23
N ARG A 124 8.57 -7.29 3.42
CA ARG A 124 9.50 -6.57 2.53
C ARG A 124 9.30 -6.95 1.06
N SER A 125 9.05 -8.23 0.78
CA SER A 125 8.80 -8.71 -0.58
C SER A 125 7.56 -8.09 -1.20
N ALA A 126 6.50 -7.85 -0.41
CA ALA A 126 5.28 -7.22 -0.91
C ALA A 126 5.49 -5.74 -1.26
N ILE A 127 6.35 -5.04 -0.50
CA ILE A 127 6.72 -3.64 -0.78
C ILE A 127 7.63 -3.55 -2.00
N LEU A 128 8.59 -4.47 -2.14
CA LEU A 128 9.54 -4.46 -3.25
C LEU A 128 8.91 -4.87 -4.58
N ALA A 129 7.88 -5.72 -4.59
CA ALA A 129 7.28 -6.22 -5.82
C ALA A 129 6.76 -5.11 -6.77
N PRO A 130 5.98 -4.11 -6.32
CA PRO A 130 5.59 -2.98 -7.16
C PRO A 130 6.80 -2.19 -7.69
N LEU A 131 7.85 -2.00 -6.88
CA LEU A 131 9.04 -1.26 -7.27
C LEU A 131 9.80 -1.98 -8.39
N VAL A 132 9.99 -3.30 -8.25
CA VAL A 132 10.61 -4.13 -9.29
C VAL A 132 9.77 -4.12 -10.57
N LEU A 133 8.44 -4.16 -10.45
CA LEU A 133 7.54 -4.11 -11.61
C LEU A 133 7.63 -2.76 -12.34
N ILE A 134 7.68 -1.63 -11.62
CA ILE A 134 7.89 -0.30 -12.20
C ILE A 134 9.26 -0.24 -12.91
N LEU A 135 10.31 -0.74 -12.27
CA LEU A 135 11.65 -0.79 -12.87
C LEU A 135 11.67 -1.61 -14.15
N PHE A 136 10.98 -2.75 -14.17
CA PHE A 136 10.85 -3.59 -15.35
C PHE A 136 10.11 -2.88 -16.49
N ILE A 137 9.02 -2.16 -16.19
CA ILE A 137 8.30 -1.35 -17.18
C ILE A 137 9.20 -0.24 -17.76
N ILE A 138 9.95 0.46 -16.91
CA ILE A 138 10.90 1.50 -17.36
C ILE A 138 11.94 0.89 -18.28
N ALA A 139 12.50 -0.27 -17.95
CA ALA A 139 13.48 -0.95 -18.78
C ALA A 139 12.92 -1.30 -20.17
N LEU A 140 11.66 -1.76 -20.25
CA LEU A 140 10.99 -2.03 -21.53
C LEU A 140 10.82 -0.76 -22.36
N ILE A 141 10.41 0.35 -21.74
CA ILE A 141 10.24 1.64 -22.44
C ILE A 141 11.58 2.13 -22.97
N VAL A 142 12.64 2.09 -22.16
CA VAL A 142 13.99 2.52 -22.56
C VAL A 142 14.49 1.68 -23.73
N MET A 143 14.30 0.35 -23.69
CA MET A 143 14.68 -0.52 -24.80
C MET A 143 13.91 -0.19 -26.09
N GLY A 144 12.60 0.07 -25.98
CA GLY A 144 11.78 0.50 -27.11
C GLY A 144 12.25 1.82 -27.73
N LEU A 145 12.64 2.80 -26.90
CA LEU A 145 13.20 4.07 -27.36
C LEU A 145 14.56 3.89 -28.05
N ILE A 146 15.43 3.03 -27.52
CA ILE A 146 16.72 2.72 -28.16
C ILE A 146 16.51 2.10 -29.54
N LEU A 147 15.61 1.12 -29.67
CA LEU A 147 15.28 0.49 -30.95
C LEU A 147 14.71 1.51 -31.95
N ALA A 148 13.81 2.38 -31.50
CA ALA A 148 13.24 3.43 -32.33
C ALA A 148 14.32 4.41 -32.84
N LEU A 149 15.27 4.80 -31.98
CA LEU A 149 16.39 5.65 -32.36
C LEU A 149 17.31 4.98 -33.38
N ILE A 150 17.60 3.68 -33.23
CA ILE A 150 18.41 2.92 -34.20
C ILE A 150 17.72 2.90 -35.57
N THR A 151 16.40 2.68 -35.62
CA THR A 151 15.64 2.69 -36.89
C THR A 151 15.47 4.07 -37.51
N LEU A 152 15.72 5.15 -36.75
CA LEU A 152 15.63 6.52 -37.25
C LEU A 152 16.90 6.97 -37.97
N ILE A 153 18.02 6.25 -37.79
CA ILE A 153 19.27 6.49 -38.51
C ILE A 153 19.15 5.74 -39.86
N PRO A 154 19.04 6.45 -41.00
CA PRO A 154 18.89 5.83 -42.32
C PRO A 154 20.14 5.05 -42.76
#